data_AF-A0A7Y3MF13-F1
#
_entry.id   AF-A0A7Y3MF13-F1
#
_cell.length_a   1.000
_cell.length_b   1.000
_cell.length_c   1.000
_cell.angle_alpha   90.00
_cell.angle_beta   90.00
_cell.angle_gamma   90.00
#
_symmetry.space_group_name_H-M   'P 1'
#
loop_
_entity.id
_entity.type
_entity.pdbx_description
1 polymer ?
#
loop_
_entity_poly.entity_id
_entity_poly.type
_entity_poly.pdbx_seq_one_letter_code
_entity_poly.pdbx_strand_id
1 'polypeptide(L)'
;MKHQLICTALLAAMTMPVQADWGEDCEYSRDIEATLDVSGSELLAVVARAGTLVINGESDRSEVEIHARVCASEKDWLEESSVETREAKTARIEVEVPDFDGGWSLWGGNRYVRVDLELVVPENLALDIKDSSGSMKLHGAGAATIIDSSGSIAVEDSNGTVSVRDSSGSVRFARINGDVIIESDSSGSISGKDIRGSVLVKKDSSGGISFTDVAGDFTVERDSSGSISANGVGGDFVVLKDGSGGISSRGVKGEVRTPLD
;
A
#
# COMPACT_ATOMS: atom_id res chain seq x y z
N MET A 1 47.69 -22.40 51.90
CA MET A 1 47.23 -22.94 50.60
C MET A 1 46.44 -21.81 49.93
N LYS A 2 46.96 -21.26 48.81
CA LYS A 2 46.40 -20.08 48.14
C LYS A 2 45.21 -20.52 47.29
N HIS A 3 44.03 -19.94 47.52
CA HIS A 3 42.87 -20.14 46.65
C HIS A 3 42.87 -19.05 45.57
N GLN A 4 42.97 -19.49 44.32
CA GLN A 4 43.04 -18.65 43.13
C GLN A 4 41.60 -18.54 42.60
N LEU A 5 41.02 -17.34 42.68
CA LEU A 5 39.72 -17.04 42.07
C LEU A 5 39.88 -17.05 40.54
N ILE A 6 39.09 -17.88 39.87
CA ILE A 6 38.92 -17.85 38.41
C ILE A 6 37.72 -16.93 38.14
N CYS A 7 37.99 -15.72 37.67
CA CYS A 7 36.99 -14.83 37.09
C CYS A 7 36.69 -15.30 35.66
N THR A 8 35.56 -15.97 35.45
CA THR A 8 35.04 -16.29 34.13
C THR A 8 34.30 -15.06 33.60
N ALA A 9 34.93 -14.31 32.69
CA ALA A 9 34.26 -13.22 31.98
C ALA A 9 33.26 -13.80 30.97
N LEU A 10 31.97 -13.66 31.24
CA LEU A 10 30.91 -13.87 30.25
C LEU A 10 31.00 -12.74 29.22
N LEU A 11 31.38 -13.05 27.98
CA LEU A 11 31.15 -12.16 26.83
C LEU A 11 29.64 -12.11 26.58
N ALA A 12 29.00 -11.00 26.92
CA ALA A 12 27.68 -10.67 26.41
C ALA A 12 27.83 -10.31 24.93
N ALA A 13 27.32 -11.16 24.05
CA ALA A 13 27.17 -10.84 22.64
C ALA A 13 26.10 -9.74 22.52
N MET A 14 26.52 -8.49 22.36
CA MET A 14 25.65 -7.40 21.92
C MET A 14 25.18 -7.72 20.50
N THR A 15 23.93 -8.16 20.36
CA THR A 15 23.22 -8.14 19.09
C THR A 15 22.92 -6.68 18.79
N MET A 16 23.61 -6.10 17.81
CA MET A 16 23.27 -4.78 17.31
C MET A 16 21.90 -4.86 16.64
N PRO A 17 20.96 -3.94 16.91
CA PRO A 17 19.77 -3.83 16.08
C PRO A 17 20.22 -3.49 14.66
N VAL A 18 19.66 -4.21 13.68
CA VAL A 18 19.82 -3.90 12.26
C VAL A 18 19.23 -2.51 12.07
N GLN A 19 20.08 -1.51 11.87
CA GLN A 19 19.66 -0.16 11.54
C GLN A 19 19.16 -0.20 10.10
N ALA A 20 17.85 -0.05 9.91
CA ALA A 20 17.30 0.27 8.60
C ALA A 20 17.82 1.65 8.19
N ASP A 21 18.54 1.68 7.07
CA ASP A 21 19.12 2.86 6.45
C ASP A 21 18.01 3.70 5.80
N TRP A 22 17.38 4.56 6.60
CA TRP A 22 16.42 5.56 6.14
C TRP A 22 17.17 6.82 5.72
N GLY A 23 17.73 6.82 4.52
CA GLY A 23 18.37 8.01 3.95
C GLY A 23 17.35 9.04 3.48
N GLU A 24 17.29 10.19 4.15
CA GLU A 24 17.17 11.57 3.64
C GLU A 24 17.32 12.51 4.85
N ASP A 25 18.15 13.56 4.77
CA ASP A 25 18.35 14.51 5.87
C ASP A 25 17.03 15.24 6.21
N CYS A 26 16.25 14.73 7.16
CA CYS A 26 15.10 15.43 7.73
C CYS A 26 15.59 16.53 8.67
N GLU A 27 15.19 17.78 8.43
CA GLU A 27 15.64 18.92 9.23
C GLU A 27 15.18 18.78 10.69
N TYR A 28 13.91 18.42 10.89
CA TYR A 28 13.36 17.98 12.16
C TYR A 28 12.72 16.62 11.99
N SER A 29 12.93 15.72 12.96
CA SER A 29 12.31 14.40 12.97
C SER A 29 11.87 13.99 14.37
N ARG A 30 10.80 13.18 14.43
CA ARG A 30 10.28 12.58 15.67
C ARG A 30 9.61 11.27 15.35
N ASP A 31 9.99 10.24 16.10
CA ASP A 31 9.35 8.94 16.04
C ASP A 31 8.16 8.89 17.03
N ILE A 32 7.09 8.20 16.63
CA ILE A 32 5.86 7.96 17.40
C ILE A 32 5.64 6.45 17.40
N GLU A 33 5.46 5.90 18.59
CA GLU A 33 5.09 4.51 18.78
C GLU A 33 3.77 4.44 19.53
N ALA A 34 2.83 3.64 19.01
CA ALA A 34 1.53 3.43 19.60
C ALA A 34 1.03 2.02 19.33
N THR A 35 0.02 1.60 20.09
CA THR A 35 -0.73 0.37 19.83
C THR A 35 -2.22 0.67 19.78
N LEU A 36 -2.97 -0.17 19.07
CA LEU A 36 -4.42 -0.07 18.97
C LEU A 36 -5.04 -1.46 19.06
N ASP A 37 -5.91 -1.69 20.06
CA ASP A 37 -6.68 -2.93 20.16
C ASP A 37 -7.72 -2.99 19.04
N VAL A 38 -7.67 -4.06 18.24
CA VAL A 38 -8.58 -4.33 17.13
C VAL A 38 -9.26 -5.68 17.26
N SER A 39 -9.20 -6.32 18.43
CA SER A 39 -9.82 -7.62 18.71
C SER A 39 -11.32 -7.65 18.46
N GLY A 40 -12.00 -6.51 18.61
CA GLY A 40 -13.43 -6.32 18.33
C GLY A 40 -13.74 -5.63 17.00
N SER A 41 -12.74 -5.39 16.16
CA SER A 41 -12.89 -4.63 14.92
C SER A 41 -13.07 -5.56 13.72
N GLU A 42 -13.98 -5.18 12.80
CA GLU A 42 -14.18 -5.88 11.53
C GLU A 42 -13.35 -5.23 10.39
N LEU A 43 -12.97 -3.97 10.57
CA LEU A 43 -12.30 -3.14 9.58
C LEU A 43 -11.35 -2.17 10.28
N LEU A 44 -10.17 -1.96 9.70
CA LEU A 44 -9.25 -0.88 10.07
C LEU A 44 -9.22 0.17 8.96
N ALA A 45 -9.65 1.38 9.29
CA ALA A 45 -9.51 2.54 8.42
C ALA A 45 -8.16 3.23 8.68
N VAL A 46 -7.32 3.35 7.66
CA VAL A 46 -6.02 4.03 7.72
C VAL A 46 -6.09 5.27 6.85
N VAL A 47 -5.92 6.45 7.45
CA VAL A 47 -5.77 7.71 6.72
C VAL A 47 -4.34 8.17 6.86
N ALA A 48 -3.55 7.81 5.85
CA ALA A 48 -2.19 8.29 5.65
C ALA A 48 -2.20 9.62 4.87
N ARG A 49 -1.08 10.34 4.95
CA ARG A 49 -0.89 11.66 4.34
C ARG A 49 0.21 11.57 3.29
N ALA A 50 1.19 12.46 3.33
CA ALA A 50 2.39 12.33 2.53
C ALA A 50 3.42 11.51 3.31
N GLY A 51 4.04 10.53 2.67
CA GLY A 51 5.07 9.69 3.28
C GLY A 51 5.01 8.25 2.78
N THR A 52 5.90 7.41 3.28
CA THR A 52 5.85 5.97 2.99
C THR A 52 4.82 5.30 3.89
N LEU A 53 3.95 4.47 3.34
CA LEU A 53 3.06 3.60 4.11
C LEU A 53 3.46 2.14 3.92
N VAL A 54 3.80 1.47 5.02
CA VAL A 54 4.05 0.02 5.04
C VAL A 54 3.06 -0.62 6.00
N ILE A 55 2.36 -1.65 5.53
CA ILE A 55 1.44 -2.44 6.34
C ILE A 55 1.81 -3.91 6.20
N ASN A 56 2.17 -4.54 7.31
CA ASN A 56 2.51 -5.95 7.40
C ASN A 56 1.47 -6.69 8.24
N GLY A 57 0.85 -7.71 7.67
CA GLY A 57 -0.05 -8.61 8.38
C GLY A 57 0.73 -9.73 9.06
N GLU A 58 0.41 -9.99 10.33
CA GLU A 58 0.99 -11.08 11.11
C GLU A 58 -0.10 -11.94 11.75
N SER A 59 0.16 -13.25 11.81
CA SER A 59 -0.70 -14.23 12.47
C SER A 59 -0.82 -14.02 13.97
N ASP A 60 -1.93 -14.45 14.54
CA ASP A 60 -2.17 -14.51 15.99
C ASP A 60 -2.08 -13.16 16.72
N ARG A 61 -2.35 -12.06 16.03
CA ARG A 61 -2.45 -10.71 16.64
C ARG A 61 -3.88 -10.29 16.93
N SER A 62 -4.03 -9.48 17.97
CA SER A 62 -5.27 -8.78 18.33
C SER A 62 -5.12 -7.26 18.40
N GLU A 63 -3.91 -6.77 18.22
CA GLU A 63 -3.56 -5.34 18.29
C GLU A 63 -2.77 -4.96 17.03
N VAL A 64 -2.87 -3.69 16.66
CA VAL A 64 -2.02 -3.05 15.65
C VAL A 64 -0.85 -2.39 16.35
N GLU A 65 0.38 -2.69 15.92
CA GLU A 65 1.56 -1.91 16.30
C GLU A 65 1.79 -0.80 15.27
N ILE A 66 2.05 0.40 15.76
CA ILE A 66 2.14 1.61 14.97
C ILE A 66 3.51 2.23 15.22
N HIS A 67 4.32 2.32 14.17
CA HIS A 67 5.57 3.06 14.17
C HIS A 67 5.47 4.16 13.11
N ALA A 68 5.54 5.41 13.54
CA ALA A 68 5.52 6.54 12.62
C ALA A 68 6.77 7.39 12.80
N ARG A 69 7.31 7.91 11.70
CA ARG A 69 8.36 8.92 11.70
C ARG A 69 7.84 10.18 11.03
N VAL A 70 7.68 11.22 11.84
CA VAL A 70 7.38 12.57 11.33
C VAL A 70 8.68 13.22 10.89
N CYS A 71 8.70 13.76 9.68
CA CYS A 71 9.77 14.60 9.15
C CYS A 71 9.20 15.94 8.70
N ALA A 72 9.77 17.05 9.19
CA ALA A 72 9.28 18.39 8.91
C ALA A 72 10.42 19.38 8.68
N SER A 73 10.13 20.41 7.88
CA SER A 73 11.04 21.56 7.68
C SER A 73 10.98 22.59 8.82
N GLU A 74 9.91 22.58 9.62
CA GLU A 74 9.74 23.52 10.75
C GLU A 74 9.50 22.73 12.04
N LYS A 75 10.09 23.20 13.15
CA LYS A 75 9.96 22.54 14.45
C LYS A 75 8.51 22.53 14.94
N ASP A 76 7.79 23.63 14.77
CA ASP A 76 6.39 23.74 15.22
C ASP A 76 5.50 22.73 14.46
N TRP A 77 5.76 22.50 13.17
CA TRP A 77 5.03 21.50 12.38
C TRP A 77 5.30 20.07 12.84
N LEU A 78 6.52 19.78 13.29
CA LEU A 78 6.86 18.49 13.91
C LEU A 78 6.06 18.26 15.20
N GLU A 79 5.90 19.30 16.01
CA GLU A 79 5.20 19.25 17.29
C GLU A 79 3.68 19.15 17.10
N GLU A 80 3.12 19.79 16.07
CA GLU A 80 1.69 19.74 15.73
C GLU A 80 1.25 18.47 15.00
N SER A 81 2.18 17.72 14.41
CA SER A 81 1.84 16.46 13.70
C SER A 81 1.58 15.32 14.69
N SER A 82 0.53 14.53 14.50
CA SER A 82 0.22 13.39 15.38
C SER A 82 -0.33 12.19 14.61
N VAL A 83 -0.42 11.06 15.32
CA VAL A 83 -1.11 9.85 14.84
C VAL A 83 -2.22 9.55 15.84
N GLU A 84 -3.45 9.80 15.42
CA GLU A 84 -4.63 9.58 16.24
C GLU A 84 -5.18 8.18 16.01
N THR A 85 -5.59 7.52 17.09
CA THR A 85 -6.16 6.17 17.05
C THR A 85 -7.54 6.14 17.66
N ARG A 86 -8.41 5.28 17.13
CA ARG A 86 -9.76 5.08 17.64
C ARG A 86 -10.18 3.63 17.58
N GLU A 87 -10.47 3.08 18.75
CA GLU A 87 -11.11 1.77 18.90
C GLU A 87 -12.60 1.89 18.55
N ALA A 88 -13.03 1.03 17.64
CA ALA A 88 -14.43 0.85 17.27
C ALA A 88 -14.57 -0.42 16.43
N LYS A 89 -15.82 -0.73 16.09
CA LYS A 89 -16.12 -1.77 15.09
C LYS A 89 -15.40 -1.53 13.76
N THR A 90 -15.28 -0.25 13.38
CA THR A 90 -14.32 0.23 12.38
C THR A 90 -13.24 1.00 13.12
N ALA A 91 -12.15 0.32 13.47
CA ALA A 91 -11.01 0.96 14.08
C ALA A 91 -10.40 1.99 13.10
N ARG A 92 -9.71 3.00 13.63
CA ARG A 92 -9.14 4.06 12.81
C ARG A 92 -7.74 4.46 13.28
N ILE A 93 -6.86 4.64 12.32
CA ILE A 93 -5.56 5.31 12.46
C ILE A 93 -5.55 6.49 11.49
N GLU A 94 -5.29 7.69 11.99
CA GLU A 94 -5.32 8.91 11.19
C GLU A 94 -4.08 9.76 11.48
N VAL A 95 -3.35 10.09 10.42
CA VAL A 95 -2.23 11.03 10.50
C VAL A 95 -2.77 12.46 10.40
N GLU A 96 -2.55 13.22 11.46
CA GLU A 96 -2.85 14.65 11.51
C GLU A 96 -1.56 15.45 11.30
N VAL A 97 -1.62 16.41 10.40
CA VAL A 97 -0.54 17.35 10.08
C VAL A 97 -1.13 18.76 10.06
N PRO A 98 -0.34 19.80 10.36
CA PRO A 98 -0.84 21.17 10.38
C PRO A 98 -1.48 21.58 9.04
N ASP A 99 -2.53 22.38 9.12
CA ASP A 99 -3.13 22.99 7.94
C ASP A 99 -2.18 24.04 7.36
N PHE A 100 -1.92 23.92 6.06
CA PHE A 100 -1.11 24.88 5.33
C PHE A 100 -1.97 26.07 4.93
N ASP A 101 -2.16 27.02 5.84
CA ASP A 101 -2.79 28.31 5.55
C ASP A 101 -1.89 29.15 4.62
N GLY A 102 -2.03 28.99 3.30
CA GLY A 102 -1.35 29.84 2.34
C GLY A 102 -1.23 29.25 0.95
N GLY A 103 -1.97 29.84 0.01
CA GLY A 103 -1.92 29.50 -1.39
C GLY A 103 -0.49 29.37 -1.94
N TRP A 104 -0.31 28.33 -2.73
CA TRP A 104 0.73 28.18 -3.73
C TRP A 104 1.29 29.53 -4.22
N SER A 105 2.63 29.67 -4.17
CA SER A 105 3.40 30.81 -4.66
C SER A 105 3.39 32.06 -3.77
N LEU A 106 4.54 32.39 -3.15
CA LEU A 106 5.15 33.73 -3.24
C LEU A 106 6.47 33.89 -2.44
N TRP A 107 6.81 33.06 -1.45
CA TRP A 107 8.03 33.21 -0.63
C TRP A 107 8.79 31.88 -0.55
N GLY A 108 10.00 31.83 -1.10
CA GLY A 108 10.77 30.61 -1.33
C GLY A 108 11.21 29.89 -0.05
N GLY A 109 10.83 28.63 0.06
CA GLY A 109 11.33 27.66 1.03
C GLY A 109 10.86 26.25 0.65
N ASN A 110 11.70 25.25 0.92
CA ASN A 110 11.36 23.83 0.76
C ASN A 110 10.52 23.40 1.98
N ARG A 111 9.31 23.94 2.09
CA ARG A 111 8.39 23.65 3.20
C ARG A 111 7.75 22.29 3.02
N TYR A 112 7.90 21.40 4.00
CA TYR A 112 7.32 20.06 3.95
C TYR A 112 6.97 19.54 5.34
N VAL A 113 5.96 18.67 5.37
CA VAL A 113 5.71 17.69 6.43
C VAL A 113 5.40 16.37 5.73
N ARG A 114 6.09 15.31 6.12
CA ARG A 114 5.79 13.93 5.72
C ARG A 114 5.82 13.02 6.94
N VAL A 115 4.99 12.00 6.93
CA VAL A 115 4.91 11.00 7.99
C VAL A 115 5.05 9.63 7.35
N ASP A 116 6.20 9.00 7.56
CA ASP A 116 6.38 7.60 7.21
C ASP A 116 5.68 6.75 8.28
N LEU A 117 4.82 5.81 7.87
CA LEU A 117 3.99 5.01 8.73
C LEU A 117 4.21 3.52 8.45
N GLU A 118 4.63 2.78 9.46
CA GLU A 118 4.74 1.33 9.46
C GLU A 118 3.74 0.74 10.46
N LEU A 119 2.87 -0.14 9.95
CA LEU A 119 1.82 -0.80 10.71
C LEU A 119 2.05 -2.31 10.71
N VAL A 120 1.95 -2.93 11.86
CA VAL A 120 1.84 -4.40 11.98
C VAL A 120 0.43 -4.73 12.41
N VAL A 121 -0.35 -5.36 11.54
CA VAL A 121 -1.79 -5.61 11.72
C VAL A 121 -2.07 -7.10 11.88
N PRO A 122 -3.20 -7.52 12.48
CA PRO A 122 -3.64 -8.91 12.40
C PRO A 122 -3.83 -9.36 10.95
N GLU A 123 -3.28 -10.52 10.61
CA GLU A 123 -3.52 -11.15 9.32
C GLU A 123 -5.04 -11.35 9.13
N ASN A 124 -5.52 -11.15 7.91
CA ASN A 124 -6.93 -11.19 7.53
C ASN A 124 -7.82 -10.02 8.00
N LEU A 125 -7.32 -9.06 8.80
CA LEU A 125 -8.09 -7.85 9.09
C LEU A 125 -8.34 -7.08 7.78
N ALA A 126 -9.60 -6.71 7.54
CA ALA A 126 -9.95 -5.92 6.37
C ALA A 126 -9.45 -4.48 6.55
N LEU A 127 -9.01 -3.85 5.46
CA LEU A 127 -8.44 -2.51 5.46
C LEU A 127 -9.22 -1.56 4.55
N ASP A 128 -9.40 -0.32 5.00
CA ASP A 128 -9.83 0.83 4.19
C ASP A 128 -8.75 1.91 4.26
N ILE A 129 -7.94 2.03 3.21
CA ILE A 129 -6.73 2.84 3.18
C ILE A 129 -6.97 4.06 2.30
N LYS A 130 -6.69 5.24 2.85
CA LYS A 130 -6.60 6.49 2.11
C LYS A 130 -5.19 7.03 2.27
N ASP A 131 -4.53 7.25 1.15
CA ASP A 131 -3.19 7.81 1.10
C ASP A 131 -3.15 8.98 0.12
N SER A 132 -2.25 9.93 0.38
CA SER A 132 -2.15 11.12 -0.46
C SER A 132 -0.94 11.04 -1.39
N SER A 133 0.23 10.69 -0.85
CA SER A 133 1.43 10.60 -1.65
C SER A 133 2.52 9.75 -1.01
N GLY A 134 3.28 9.06 -1.86
CA GLY A 134 4.45 8.30 -1.45
C GLY A 134 4.35 6.84 -1.91
N SER A 135 5.19 5.97 -1.36
CA SER A 135 5.06 4.54 -1.68
C SER A 135 4.22 3.83 -0.63
N MET A 136 3.20 3.11 -1.08
CA MET A 136 2.40 2.21 -0.26
C MET A 136 2.79 0.76 -0.51
N LYS A 137 3.05 0.02 0.56
CA LYS A 137 3.27 -1.43 0.54
C LYS A 137 2.31 -2.10 1.52
N LEU A 138 1.55 -3.06 1.03
CA LEU A 138 0.66 -3.90 1.81
C LEU A 138 1.08 -5.35 1.65
N HIS A 139 1.39 -6.04 2.74
CA HIS A 139 1.77 -7.44 2.77
C HIS A 139 0.92 -8.21 3.79
N GLY A 140 0.33 -9.34 3.41
CA GLY A 140 -0.26 -10.29 4.39
C GLY A 140 -1.59 -9.86 5.05
N ALA A 141 -2.35 -8.94 4.46
CA ALA A 141 -3.61 -8.46 5.05
C ALA A 141 -4.87 -9.16 4.48
N GLY A 142 -6.04 -8.85 5.06
CA GLY A 142 -7.33 -9.30 4.52
C GLY A 142 -7.73 -8.57 3.23
N ALA A 143 -9.03 -8.46 3.00
CA ALA A 143 -9.57 -7.63 1.92
C ALA A 143 -9.14 -6.16 2.12
N ALA A 144 -8.86 -5.44 1.03
CA ALA A 144 -8.39 -4.07 1.10
C ALA A 144 -9.12 -3.17 0.10
N THR A 145 -9.58 -2.01 0.57
CA THR A 145 -9.99 -0.89 -0.29
C THR A 145 -8.93 0.19 -0.19
N ILE A 146 -8.39 0.65 -1.31
CA ILE A 146 -7.30 1.61 -1.37
C ILE A 146 -7.74 2.79 -2.24
N ILE A 147 -7.60 4.00 -1.69
CA ILE A 147 -7.73 5.26 -2.41
C ILE A 147 -6.41 5.99 -2.27
N ASP A 148 -5.69 6.12 -3.37
CA ASP A 148 -4.45 6.88 -3.44
C ASP A 148 -4.58 8.01 -4.48
N SER A 149 -3.82 9.07 -4.25
CA SER A 149 -3.70 10.16 -5.22
C SER A 149 -2.41 10.07 -6.02
N SER A 150 -1.29 9.65 -5.42
CA SER A 150 -0.03 9.59 -6.14
C SER A 150 1.01 8.68 -5.50
N GLY A 151 1.81 8.03 -6.35
CA GLY A 151 2.98 7.30 -5.92
C GLY A 151 2.94 5.85 -6.37
N SER A 152 3.47 4.92 -5.59
CA SER A 152 3.47 3.51 -6.00
C SER A 152 2.78 2.64 -4.98
N ILE A 153 1.83 1.86 -5.43
CA ILE A 153 1.09 0.89 -4.62
C ILE A 153 1.60 -0.50 -4.95
N ALA A 154 2.03 -1.24 -3.92
CA ALA A 154 2.34 -2.66 -4.02
C ALA A 154 1.52 -3.44 -3.01
N VAL A 155 0.68 -4.37 -3.48
CA VAL A 155 -0.13 -5.26 -2.63
C VAL A 155 0.32 -6.69 -2.88
N GLU A 156 0.78 -7.35 -1.83
CA GLU A 156 1.25 -8.73 -1.87
C GLU A 156 0.58 -9.59 -0.79
N ASP A 157 0.28 -10.85 -1.12
CA ASP A 157 -0.22 -11.85 -0.15
C ASP A 157 -1.52 -11.44 0.57
N SER A 158 -2.45 -10.81 -0.14
CA SER A 158 -3.76 -10.47 0.41
C SER A 158 -4.71 -11.68 0.39
N ASN A 159 -5.43 -11.90 1.49
CA ASN A 159 -6.39 -12.99 1.68
C ASN A 159 -7.85 -12.62 1.37
N GLY A 160 -8.07 -11.58 0.56
CA GLY A 160 -9.41 -11.17 0.14
C GLY A 160 -9.41 -10.33 -1.13
N THR A 161 -10.57 -9.78 -1.46
CA THR A 161 -10.70 -8.87 -2.61
C THR A 161 -9.94 -7.58 -2.34
N VAL A 162 -9.19 -7.13 -3.33
CA VAL A 162 -8.47 -5.85 -3.32
C VAL A 162 -9.12 -4.90 -4.32
N SER A 163 -9.58 -3.75 -3.84
CA SER A 163 -10.16 -2.69 -4.67
C SER A 163 -9.28 -1.44 -4.61
N VAL A 164 -8.90 -0.89 -5.76
CA VAL A 164 -8.02 0.29 -5.86
C VAL A 164 -8.66 1.38 -6.69
N ARG A 165 -8.57 2.62 -6.18
CA ARG A 165 -8.71 3.86 -6.92
C ARG A 165 -7.40 4.62 -6.80
N ASP A 166 -6.74 4.84 -7.93
CA ASP A 166 -5.52 5.63 -8.01
C ASP A 166 -5.71 6.79 -9.02
N SER A 167 -4.91 7.83 -8.89
CA SER A 167 -4.79 8.86 -9.90
C SER A 167 -3.45 8.81 -10.62
N SER A 168 -2.35 8.46 -9.95
CA SER A 168 -1.04 8.46 -10.62
C SER A 168 -0.01 7.53 -9.99
N GLY A 169 0.66 6.80 -10.88
CA GLY A 169 1.86 6.04 -10.58
C GLY A 169 1.65 4.54 -10.80
N SER A 170 2.46 3.70 -10.14
CA SER A 170 2.46 2.26 -10.46
C SER A 170 1.68 1.47 -9.43
N VAL A 171 0.73 0.65 -9.89
CA VAL A 171 -0.02 -0.27 -9.06
C VAL A 171 0.41 -1.70 -9.38
N ARG A 172 0.89 -2.43 -8.36
CA ARG A 172 1.36 -3.82 -8.49
C ARG A 172 0.63 -4.74 -7.52
N PHE A 173 0.17 -5.87 -8.03
CA PHE A 173 -0.46 -6.94 -7.26
C PHE A 173 0.35 -8.23 -7.38
N ALA A 174 0.53 -8.95 -6.28
CA ALA A 174 1.11 -10.29 -6.32
C ALA A 174 0.41 -11.22 -5.32
N ARG A 175 0.12 -12.45 -5.74
CA ARG A 175 -0.38 -13.52 -4.85
C ARG A 175 -1.65 -13.08 -4.10
N ILE A 176 -2.67 -12.66 -4.84
CA ILE A 176 -3.95 -12.21 -4.26
C ILE A 176 -4.91 -13.41 -4.21
N ASN A 177 -5.32 -13.80 -3.01
CA ASN A 177 -6.29 -14.88 -2.78
C ASN A 177 -7.74 -14.35 -2.78
N GLY A 178 -8.08 -13.63 -3.85
CA GLY A 178 -9.37 -12.98 -4.06
C GLY A 178 -9.41 -12.26 -5.40
N ASP A 179 -10.44 -11.45 -5.60
CA ASP A 179 -10.57 -10.63 -6.81
C ASP A 179 -9.71 -9.36 -6.72
N VAL A 180 -9.28 -8.84 -7.87
CA VAL A 180 -8.67 -7.51 -7.98
C VAL A 180 -9.62 -6.62 -8.77
N ILE A 181 -9.99 -5.48 -8.19
CA ILE A 181 -10.88 -4.49 -8.79
C ILE A 181 -10.17 -3.16 -8.87
N ILE A 182 -9.94 -2.66 -10.08
CA ILE A 182 -9.45 -1.31 -10.32
C ILE A 182 -10.64 -0.44 -10.70
N GLU A 183 -11.11 0.36 -9.75
CA GLU A 183 -12.27 1.24 -9.91
C GLU A 183 -11.96 2.37 -10.89
N SER A 184 -10.79 2.97 -10.75
CA SER A 184 -10.25 3.93 -11.71
C SER A 184 -8.76 4.12 -11.50
N ASP A 185 -8.03 4.23 -12.61
CA ASP A 185 -6.69 4.82 -12.68
C ASP A 185 -6.67 5.94 -13.75
N SER A 186 -5.85 6.96 -13.53
CA SER A 186 -5.65 8.03 -14.52
C SER A 186 -4.31 7.91 -15.24
N SER A 187 -3.24 7.48 -14.57
CA SER A 187 -1.94 7.37 -15.22
C SER A 187 -0.99 6.43 -14.51
N GLY A 188 -0.27 5.65 -15.29
CA GLY A 188 0.88 4.90 -14.82
C GLY A 188 0.84 3.46 -15.30
N SER A 189 1.11 2.48 -14.45
CA SER A 189 1.06 1.09 -14.91
C SER A 189 0.45 0.20 -13.87
N ILE A 190 -0.54 -0.57 -14.30
CA ILE A 190 -1.24 -1.56 -13.50
C ILE A 190 -0.68 -2.92 -13.89
N SER A 191 -0.14 -3.64 -12.92
CA SER A 191 0.31 -5.00 -13.16
C SER A 191 -0.07 -5.95 -12.04
N GLY A 192 -0.34 -7.20 -12.37
CA GLY A 192 -0.68 -8.21 -11.39
C GLY A 192 -0.16 -9.59 -11.76
N LYS A 193 0.18 -10.39 -10.75
CA LYS A 193 0.56 -11.79 -10.93
C LYS A 193 -0.06 -12.69 -9.86
N ASP A 194 -0.42 -13.92 -10.25
CA ASP A 194 -0.87 -14.98 -9.35
C ASP A 194 -2.17 -14.59 -8.60
N ILE A 195 -3.20 -14.23 -9.37
CA ILE A 195 -4.52 -13.81 -8.85
C ILE A 195 -5.46 -15.02 -8.82
N ARG A 196 -5.97 -15.38 -7.64
CA ARG A 196 -6.83 -16.56 -7.46
C ARG A 196 -8.30 -16.31 -7.79
N GLY A 197 -8.73 -15.05 -7.77
CA GLY A 197 -10.04 -14.64 -8.26
C GLY A 197 -9.98 -14.10 -9.69
N SER A 198 -10.92 -13.23 -9.99
CA SER A 198 -11.02 -12.47 -11.24
C SER A 198 -10.36 -11.10 -11.12
N VAL A 199 -10.04 -10.50 -12.26
CA VAL A 199 -9.55 -9.13 -12.38
C VAL A 199 -10.58 -8.29 -13.13
N LEU A 200 -10.96 -7.15 -12.57
CA LEU A 200 -11.84 -6.16 -13.20
C LEU A 200 -11.17 -4.80 -13.20
N VAL A 201 -10.92 -4.23 -14.38
CA VAL A 201 -10.51 -2.84 -14.55
C VAL A 201 -11.68 -2.06 -15.14
N LYS A 202 -12.33 -1.20 -14.35
CA LYS A 202 -13.51 -0.44 -14.79
C LYS A 202 -13.14 0.77 -15.65
N LYS A 203 -12.05 1.45 -15.28
CA LYS A 203 -11.56 2.61 -16.01
C LYS A 203 -10.07 2.75 -15.84
N ASP A 204 -9.36 2.73 -16.95
CA ASP A 204 -8.02 3.28 -17.07
C ASP A 204 -8.02 4.40 -18.10
N SER A 205 -7.12 5.36 -17.92
CA SER A 205 -6.93 6.47 -18.85
C SER A 205 -5.58 6.39 -19.56
N SER A 206 -4.50 5.99 -18.89
CA SER A 206 -3.21 5.88 -19.57
C SER A 206 -2.22 4.91 -18.92
N GLY A 207 -1.60 4.13 -19.79
CA GLY A 207 -0.43 3.32 -19.50
C GLY A 207 -0.71 1.83 -19.56
N GLY A 208 0.21 1.00 -19.04
CA GLY A 208 0.16 -0.43 -19.29
C GLY A 208 -0.73 -1.17 -18.29
N ILE A 209 -1.64 -2.02 -18.78
CA ILE A 209 -2.36 -3.01 -17.98
C ILE A 209 -1.80 -4.40 -18.30
N SER A 210 -1.21 -5.08 -17.31
CA SER A 210 -0.62 -6.41 -17.53
C SER A 210 -0.92 -7.37 -16.40
N PHE A 211 -1.66 -8.44 -16.68
CA PHE A 211 -1.93 -9.48 -15.69
C PHE A 211 -1.44 -10.85 -16.16
N THR A 212 -0.78 -11.56 -15.25
CA THR A 212 -0.28 -12.92 -15.48
C THR A 212 -0.85 -13.88 -14.43
N ASP A 213 -1.27 -15.07 -14.86
CA ASP A 213 -1.79 -16.13 -14.00
C ASP A 213 -3.02 -15.66 -13.18
N VAL A 214 -4.10 -15.33 -13.88
CA VAL A 214 -5.43 -15.04 -13.31
C VAL A 214 -6.27 -16.30 -13.38
N ALA A 215 -6.76 -16.78 -12.24
CA ALA A 215 -7.53 -18.03 -12.20
C ALA A 215 -8.98 -17.86 -12.69
N GLY A 216 -9.58 -16.70 -12.44
CA GLY A 216 -10.91 -16.33 -12.94
C GLY A 216 -10.87 -15.59 -14.28
N ASP A 217 -11.83 -14.68 -14.45
CA ASP A 217 -11.95 -13.82 -15.63
C ASP A 217 -11.02 -12.61 -15.52
N PHE A 218 -10.61 -12.05 -16.65
CA PHE A 218 -9.96 -10.75 -16.72
C PHE A 218 -10.76 -9.82 -17.63
N THR A 219 -11.42 -8.83 -17.04
CA THR A 219 -12.24 -7.85 -17.76
C THR A 219 -11.67 -6.44 -17.66
N VAL A 220 -11.57 -5.76 -18.79
CA VAL A 220 -11.30 -4.31 -18.88
C VAL A 220 -12.52 -3.63 -19.51
N GLU A 221 -13.25 -2.83 -18.74
CA GLU A 221 -14.44 -2.15 -19.25
C GLU A 221 -14.10 -0.95 -20.12
N ARG A 222 -13.04 -0.22 -19.78
CA ARG A 222 -12.59 0.94 -20.52
C ARG A 222 -11.13 1.23 -20.25
N ASP A 223 -10.34 1.21 -21.32
CA ASP A 223 -9.06 1.86 -21.40
C ASP A 223 -9.13 3.00 -22.44
N SER A 224 -8.38 4.07 -22.23
CA SER A 224 -8.26 5.16 -23.20
C SER A 224 -6.95 5.07 -24.00
N SER A 225 -5.84 4.67 -23.37
CA SER A 225 -4.57 4.53 -24.07
C SER A 225 -3.58 3.64 -23.33
N GLY A 226 -2.87 2.80 -24.08
CA GLY A 226 -1.83 1.96 -23.51
C GLY A 226 -1.87 0.55 -24.05
N SER A 227 -1.12 -0.35 -23.45
CA SER A 227 -1.14 -1.76 -23.85
C SER A 227 -1.83 -2.60 -22.79
N ILE A 228 -2.73 -3.47 -23.22
CA ILE A 228 -3.39 -4.47 -22.39
C ILE A 228 -2.78 -5.82 -22.71
N SER A 229 -2.22 -6.49 -21.70
CA SER A 229 -1.61 -7.81 -21.82
C SER A 229 -2.20 -8.78 -20.81
N ALA A 230 -2.66 -9.93 -21.30
CA ALA A 230 -3.18 -11.03 -20.49
C ALA A 230 -2.38 -12.31 -20.75
N ASN A 231 -1.78 -12.90 -19.73
CA ASN A 231 -1.04 -14.15 -19.88
C ASN A 231 -1.48 -15.19 -18.86
N GLY A 232 -2.12 -16.27 -19.29
CA GLY A 232 -2.65 -17.30 -18.39
C GLY A 232 -3.91 -16.81 -17.67
N VAL A 233 -5.05 -16.85 -18.37
CA VAL A 233 -6.37 -16.52 -17.79
C VAL A 233 -7.21 -17.79 -17.75
N GLY A 234 -7.71 -18.14 -16.57
CA GLY A 234 -8.45 -19.38 -16.34
C GLY A 234 -9.90 -19.32 -16.81
N GLY A 235 -10.50 -18.13 -16.83
CA GLY A 235 -11.80 -17.84 -17.42
C GLY A 235 -11.70 -17.04 -18.72
N ASP A 236 -12.60 -16.09 -18.89
CA ASP A 236 -12.70 -15.23 -20.07
C ASP A 236 -11.74 -14.03 -19.99
N PHE A 237 -11.25 -13.57 -21.15
CA PHE A 237 -10.55 -12.29 -21.27
C PHE A 237 -11.36 -11.35 -22.15
N VAL A 238 -11.87 -10.27 -21.54
CA VAL A 238 -12.81 -9.35 -22.18
C VAL A 238 -12.31 -7.92 -22.08
N VAL A 239 -12.18 -7.24 -23.22
CA VAL A 239 -11.96 -5.79 -23.29
C VAL A 239 -13.17 -5.17 -23.98
N LEU A 240 -13.92 -4.32 -23.27
CA LEU A 240 -15.16 -3.73 -23.81
C LEU A 240 -14.89 -2.46 -24.64
N LYS A 241 -13.97 -1.62 -24.19
CA LYS A 241 -13.59 -0.37 -24.85
C LYS A 241 -12.10 -0.11 -24.67
N ASP A 242 -11.44 0.16 -25.79
CA ASP A 242 -10.06 0.61 -25.85
C ASP A 242 -9.99 1.78 -26.84
N GLY A 243 -9.29 2.84 -26.45
CA GLY A 243 -9.09 4.02 -27.30
C GLY A 243 -7.90 3.87 -28.23
N SER A 244 -6.75 3.40 -27.72
CA SER A 244 -5.53 3.26 -28.52
C SER A 244 -4.47 2.40 -27.84
N GLY A 245 -3.72 1.68 -28.67
CA GLY A 245 -2.60 0.85 -28.26
C GLY A 245 -2.83 -0.60 -28.63
N GLY A 246 -2.19 -1.52 -27.89
CA GLY A 246 -2.13 -2.93 -28.27
C GLY A 246 -2.81 -3.81 -27.23
N ILE A 247 -3.76 -4.62 -27.66
CA ILE A 247 -4.33 -5.69 -26.84
C ILE A 247 -3.68 -7.00 -27.27
N SER A 248 -3.11 -7.72 -26.32
CA SER A 248 -2.54 -9.04 -26.56
C SER A 248 -2.91 -10.02 -25.46
N SER A 249 -3.13 -11.28 -25.83
CA SER A 249 -3.41 -12.33 -24.87
C SER A 249 -2.72 -13.63 -25.25
N ARG A 250 -2.40 -14.43 -24.22
CA ARG A 250 -1.85 -15.78 -24.37
C ARG A 250 -2.39 -16.66 -23.26
N GLY A 251 -2.74 -17.91 -23.60
CA GLY A 251 -3.12 -18.89 -22.58
C GLY A 251 -4.43 -18.56 -21.86
N VAL A 252 -5.38 -17.93 -22.56
CA VAL A 252 -6.76 -17.75 -22.09
C VAL A 252 -7.51 -19.07 -22.32
N LYS A 253 -8.19 -19.59 -21.29
CA LYS A 253 -8.94 -20.85 -21.38
C LYS A 253 -10.39 -20.65 -21.83
N GLY A 254 -10.99 -19.51 -21.48
CA GLY A 254 -12.33 -19.12 -21.89
C GLY A 254 -12.35 -18.34 -23.22
N GLU A 255 -13.38 -17.52 -23.39
CA GLU A 255 -13.54 -16.63 -24.54
C GLU A 255 -12.54 -15.46 -24.50
N VAL A 256 -12.08 -15.03 -25.67
CA VAL A 256 -11.37 -13.76 -25.85
C VAL A 256 -12.27 -12.83 -26.65
N ARG A 257 -12.63 -11.68 -26.08
CA ARG A 257 -13.44 -10.66 -26.77
C ARG A 257 -12.78 -9.29 -26.66
N THR A 258 -12.53 -8.64 -27.79
CA THR A 258 -11.91 -7.32 -27.86
C THR A 258 -12.72 -6.35 -28.74
N PRO A 259 -12.53 -5.01 -28.63
CA PRO A 259 -13.36 -4.03 -29.33
C PRO A 259 -13.25 -4.01 -30.86
N LEU A 260 -12.35 -4.82 -31.43
CA LEU A 260 -12.14 -4.95 -32.87
C LEU A 260 -12.67 -6.28 -33.45
N ASP A 261 -13.44 -7.04 -32.66
CA ASP A 261 -14.20 -8.21 -33.10
C ASP A 261 -15.64 -7.85 -33.52
#